data_AF-A0A151IZ55-F1
#
_entry.id   AF-A0A151IZ55-F1
#
_cell.length_a   1.000
_cell.length_b   1.000
_cell.length_c   1.000
_cell.angle_alpha   90.00
_cell.angle_beta   90.00
_cell.angle_gamma   90.00
#
_symmetry.space_group_name_H-M   'P 1'
#
loop_
_entity.id
_entity.type
_entity.pdbx_description
1 polymer ?
#
loop_
_entity_poly.entity_id
_entity_poly.type
_entity_poly.pdbx_seq_one_letter_code
_entity_poly.pdbx_strand_id
1 'polypeptide(L)'
;MQTPAGRRVSPGSRKREEPQLSVSRRLRPLCLRAPRPQCNPPLANLPAPTRVPASEFGEGAPLNLPVEPSSEDLQGEGDPWPRLGLPVGPSSEDLQGEGDPWPVGLPVESSSEDLQGEGDPWPRMGLPVPTRIMEKLKIGPNELLATNKKLIYARLTGYGQNGSFANMAGHDINYLGLSGLLSLFGRYNEKPIPPINLAADFGGGGLICALGITLALYERTKSNVGQVIDASMVEGSAYLGSWLFRSQKMGIWENPRGRNLLDTGSHFYDTYETKDKLFMCVGAIEPQFYEIFLEKLGLSSDEIPQYKNFEENRRKITEIFKTKTQAEWCAIFDSTDACVTPVLNLKDVMLHIHNKQRQTFTIVGDNLFPNPAPRLSRTPGISLGVQRNPQAGEDTVQILTELKFQPNEIDHLLSNGIAYQSRHISKL
;
A
#
# COMPACT_ATOMS: atom_id res chain seq x y z
N MET A 1 59.22 6.78 36.75
CA MET A 1 59.72 6.74 38.14
C MET A 1 58.67 6.04 38.99
N GLN A 2 59.11 4.98 39.69
CA GLN A 2 58.37 4.19 40.68
C GLN A 2 57.87 5.11 41.82
N THR A 3 56.72 4.90 42.47
CA THR A 3 56.42 3.93 43.56
C THR A 3 55.01 4.28 44.15
N PRO A 4 54.42 3.56 45.13
CA PRO A 4 54.10 2.13 45.10
C PRO A 4 52.70 1.78 45.69
N ALA A 5 52.27 0.56 45.38
CA ALA A 5 51.56 -0.44 46.20
C ALA A 5 50.69 -0.05 47.43
N GLY A 6 49.49 -0.64 47.46
CA GLY A 6 49.14 -1.54 48.58
C GLY A 6 47.71 -1.49 49.12
N ARG A 7 46.84 -2.43 48.69
CA ARG A 7 46.29 -3.54 49.51
C ARG A 7 44.97 -4.05 48.93
N ARG A 8 44.94 -5.35 48.62
CA ARG A 8 43.72 -6.16 48.48
C ARG A 8 43.23 -6.57 49.87
N VAL A 9 41.92 -6.49 50.10
CA VAL A 9 41.16 -7.38 51.00
C VAL A 9 39.82 -7.68 50.32
N SER A 10 39.56 -8.95 50.05
CA SER A 10 38.26 -9.52 49.63
C SER A 10 37.54 -10.11 50.85
N PRO A 11 36.37 -10.76 50.72
CA PRO A 11 35.06 -10.28 50.27
C PRO A 11 33.98 -10.49 51.37
N GLY A 12 32.86 -9.78 51.31
CA GLY A 12 31.77 -9.96 52.28
C GLY A 12 30.46 -9.34 51.86
N SER A 13 29.55 -10.20 51.42
CA SER A 13 28.11 -10.04 51.19
C SER A 13 27.40 -8.88 51.90
N ARG A 14 26.56 -8.14 51.14
CA ARG A 14 25.23 -7.69 51.58
C ARG A 14 24.37 -7.21 50.41
N LYS A 15 23.22 -7.88 50.25
CA LYS A 15 22.08 -7.46 49.44
C LYS A 15 21.64 -6.05 49.87
N ARG A 16 21.26 -5.21 48.90
CA ARG A 16 20.40 -4.04 49.13
C ARG A 16 19.18 -4.15 48.23
N GLU A 17 18.04 -4.07 48.89
CA GLU A 17 16.68 -4.08 48.37
C GLU A 17 16.38 -2.76 47.64
N GLU A 18 15.67 -2.84 46.52
CA GLU A 18 14.97 -1.72 45.89
C GLU A 18 13.48 -1.76 46.25
N PRO A 19 12.79 -0.61 46.35
CA PRO A 19 11.46 -0.54 46.94
C PRO A 19 10.36 -0.93 45.94
N GLN A 20 9.43 -1.78 46.39
CA GLN A 20 8.19 -2.10 45.71
C GLN A 20 7.17 -0.94 45.83
N LEU A 21 6.65 -0.48 44.69
CA LEU A 21 5.43 0.30 44.60
C LEU A 21 4.32 -0.60 44.06
N SER A 22 3.37 -0.95 44.94
CA SER A 22 2.19 -1.73 44.61
C SER A 22 1.06 -0.82 44.10
N VAL A 23 0.56 -1.12 42.90
CA VAL A 23 -0.75 -0.62 42.44
C VAL A 23 -1.48 -1.79 41.79
N SER A 24 -2.30 -2.48 42.58
CA SER A 24 -3.25 -3.47 42.08
C SER A 24 -4.51 -2.75 41.59
N ARG A 25 -4.71 -2.69 40.27
CA ARG A 25 -6.05 -2.57 39.67
C ARG A 25 -6.15 -3.56 38.51
N ARG A 26 -6.91 -4.63 38.74
CA ARG A 26 -7.30 -5.62 37.73
C ARG A 26 -8.14 -4.92 36.67
N LEU A 27 -7.59 -4.71 35.47
CA LEU A 27 -8.40 -4.45 34.28
C LEU A 27 -8.80 -5.80 33.70
N ARG A 28 -10.08 -6.16 33.83
CA ARG A 28 -10.68 -7.24 33.05
C ARG A 28 -10.87 -6.72 31.62
N PRO A 29 -10.54 -7.48 30.56
CA PRO A 29 -10.95 -7.10 29.21
C PRO A 29 -12.47 -7.23 29.10
N LEU A 30 -13.13 -6.10 28.85
CA LEU A 30 -14.56 -6.04 28.55
C LEU A 30 -14.72 -6.38 27.06
N CYS A 31 -14.96 -7.66 26.73
CA CYS A 31 -15.43 -8.04 25.40
C CYS A 31 -16.85 -7.50 25.20
N LEU A 32 -16.97 -6.34 24.55
CA LEU A 32 -18.25 -5.83 24.08
C LEU A 32 -18.68 -6.65 22.86
N ARG A 33 -19.61 -7.58 23.04
CA ARG A 33 -20.30 -8.29 21.95
C ARG A 33 -21.11 -7.27 21.13
N ALA A 34 -20.78 -7.12 19.85
CA ALA A 34 -21.66 -6.48 18.87
C ALA A 34 -22.90 -7.36 18.60
N PRO A 35 -24.07 -6.79 18.27
CA PRO A 35 -25.29 -7.55 18.02
C PRO A 35 -25.19 -8.37 16.72
N ARG A 36 -25.75 -9.58 16.75
CA ARG A 36 -25.73 -10.58 15.68
C ARG A 36 -26.77 -10.25 14.58
N PRO A 37 -26.38 -10.15 13.30
CA PRO A 37 -27.35 -10.23 12.21
C PRO A 37 -27.65 -11.70 11.87
N GLN A 38 -28.94 -12.04 11.78
CA GLN A 38 -29.41 -13.32 11.23
C GLN A 38 -29.28 -13.29 9.70
N CYS A 39 -28.76 -14.37 9.11
CA CYS A 39 -28.73 -14.58 7.66
C CYS A 39 -29.94 -15.40 7.20
N ASN A 40 -30.53 -15.03 6.06
CA ASN A 40 -31.46 -15.86 5.28
C ASN A 40 -30.70 -16.67 4.19
N PRO A 41 -31.26 -17.79 3.70
CA PRO A 41 -30.58 -18.80 2.88
C PRO A 41 -30.34 -18.39 1.40
N PRO A 42 -29.53 -19.14 0.62
CA PRO A 42 -28.92 -18.66 -0.62
C PRO A 42 -29.89 -18.59 -1.81
N LEU A 43 -29.63 -17.60 -2.68
CA LEU A 43 -30.24 -17.46 -4.00
C LEU A 43 -29.72 -18.58 -4.92
N ALA A 44 -30.53 -19.61 -5.13
CA ALA A 44 -30.42 -20.50 -6.27
C ALA A 44 -31.19 -19.89 -7.47
N ASN A 45 -30.65 -20.09 -8.67
CA ASN A 45 -31.21 -19.82 -10.01
C ASN A 45 -30.96 -18.43 -10.62
N LEU A 46 -29.85 -18.31 -11.35
CA LEU A 46 -29.78 -17.54 -12.60
C LEU A 46 -29.19 -18.45 -13.69
N PRO A 47 -29.73 -18.48 -14.92
CA PRO A 47 -29.25 -19.37 -15.98
C PRO A 47 -27.94 -18.87 -16.58
N ALA A 48 -27.02 -19.80 -16.88
CA ALA A 48 -25.75 -19.52 -17.54
C ALA A 48 -25.96 -19.09 -19.01
N PRO A 49 -25.18 -18.14 -19.55
CA PRO A 49 -25.22 -17.81 -20.97
C PRO A 49 -24.54 -18.89 -21.82
N THR A 50 -25.22 -19.29 -22.89
CA THR A 50 -24.83 -20.26 -23.91
C THR A 50 -23.52 -19.89 -24.63
N ARG A 51 -22.56 -20.83 -24.69
CA ARG A 51 -21.37 -20.78 -25.55
C ARG A 51 -21.73 -21.21 -26.97
N VAL A 52 -21.26 -20.45 -27.97
CA VAL A 52 -21.22 -20.87 -29.39
C VAL A 52 -19.79 -21.38 -29.69
N PRO A 53 -19.61 -22.52 -30.38
CA PRO A 53 -18.28 -23.06 -30.67
C PRO A 53 -17.64 -22.44 -31.92
N ALA A 54 -16.31 -22.37 -31.90
CA ALA A 54 -15.47 -21.96 -33.03
C ALA A 54 -15.01 -23.17 -33.84
N SER A 55 -15.32 -23.19 -35.13
CA SER A 55 -14.56 -23.88 -36.19
C SER A 55 -15.19 -23.61 -37.55
N GLU A 56 -14.47 -22.95 -38.47
CA GLU A 56 -14.15 -23.47 -39.82
C GLU A 56 -13.44 -22.42 -40.71
N PHE A 57 -12.50 -22.95 -41.50
CA PHE A 57 -11.43 -22.40 -42.32
C PHE A 57 -11.79 -21.43 -43.47
N GLY A 58 -10.79 -20.69 -43.98
CA GLY A 58 -10.73 -20.25 -45.39
C GLY A 58 -9.63 -19.25 -45.76
N GLU A 59 -8.61 -19.69 -46.49
CA GLU A 59 -7.50 -18.92 -47.10
C GLU A 59 -7.93 -18.06 -48.33
N GLY A 60 -7.19 -16.99 -48.65
CA GLY A 60 -7.15 -16.38 -50.01
C GLY A 60 -7.06 -14.83 -50.09
N ALA A 61 -5.92 -14.30 -50.58
CA ALA A 61 -5.51 -12.88 -50.73
C ALA A 61 -6.14 -12.13 -51.95
N PRO A 62 -5.69 -10.93 -52.44
CA PRO A 62 -4.94 -9.75 -51.89
C PRO A 62 -5.56 -8.36 -52.26
N LEU A 63 -4.81 -7.26 -51.98
CA LEU A 63 -4.83 -5.89 -52.58
C LEU A 63 -5.76 -4.78 -52.02
N ASN A 64 -5.19 -3.79 -51.32
CA ASN A 64 -4.92 -2.41 -51.81
C ASN A 64 -4.54 -1.43 -50.67
N LEU A 65 -3.38 -0.78 -50.81
CA LEU A 65 -3.06 0.52 -50.18
C LEU A 65 -3.99 1.60 -50.78
N PRO A 66 -4.32 2.71 -50.07
CA PRO A 66 -3.41 3.87 -50.15
C PRO A 66 -3.44 4.90 -48.98
N VAL A 67 -2.42 5.78 -49.03
CA VAL A 67 -2.32 7.17 -48.53
C VAL A 67 -1.86 7.42 -47.08
N GLU A 68 -0.63 7.94 -46.96
CA GLU A 68 -0.09 8.66 -45.79
C GLU A 68 -0.86 9.96 -45.50
N PRO A 69 -0.99 10.38 -44.24
CA PRO A 69 -1.03 11.79 -43.90
C PRO A 69 0.30 12.26 -43.32
N SER A 70 0.78 13.33 -43.97
CA SER A 70 1.69 14.39 -43.53
C SER A 70 2.05 14.47 -42.04
N SER A 71 3.35 14.65 -41.83
CA SER A 71 4.02 15.14 -40.64
C SER A 71 3.43 16.46 -40.11
N GLU A 72 2.64 16.40 -39.04
CA GLU A 72 2.37 17.49 -38.11
C GLU A 72 1.44 16.93 -37.02
N ASP A 73 2.01 16.32 -35.97
CA ASP A 73 1.35 16.06 -34.67
C ASP A 73 2.34 15.34 -33.75
N LEU A 74 3.36 16.07 -33.27
CA LEU A 74 4.27 15.58 -32.24
C LEU A 74 4.58 16.72 -31.27
N GLN A 75 3.74 16.87 -30.24
CA GLN A 75 4.11 17.43 -28.94
C GLN A 75 2.93 17.32 -27.97
N GLY A 76 3.08 16.39 -27.02
CA GLY A 76 2.09 16.07 -26.00
C GLY A 76 2.54 14.83 -25.24
N GLU A 77 3.73 14.91 -24.63
CA GLU A 77 4.25 13.82 -23.79
C GLU A 77 3.49 13.82 -22.45
N GLY A 78 2.73 12.75 -22.23
CA GLY A 78 1.98 12.47 -21.01
C GLY A 78 2.64 11.36 -20.20
N ASP A 79 2.15 11.19 -18.98
CA ASP A 79 2.62 10.27 -17.95
C ASP A 79 2.71 8.78 -18.41
N PRO A 80 3.84 8.08 -18.20
CA PRO A 80 4.06 6.66 -18.58
C PRO A 80 3.12 5.62 -17.95
N TRP A 81 2.38 5.98 -16.90
CA TRP A 81 1.55 5.02 -16.18
C TRP A 81 0.22 4.76 -16.92
N PRO A 82 -0.19 3.50 -17.13
CA PRO A 82 -1.54 3.21 -17.57
C PRO A 82 -2.52 3.56 -16.43
N ARG A 83 -3.23 4.70 -16.57
CA ARG A 83 -4.53 5.04 -15.96
C ARG A 83 -4.83 4.33 -14.63
N LEU A 84 -4.05 4.60 -13.59
CA LEU A 84 -4.34 4.20 -12.21
C LEU A 84 -4.38 5.46 -11.35
N GLY A 85 -5.52 5.67 -10.69
CA GLY A 85 -5.92 6.92 -10.05
C GLY A 85 -4.91 7.48 -9.06
N LEU A 86 -4.53 8.73 -9.29
CA LEU A 86 -3.82 9.58 -8.35
C LEU A 86 -4.66 10.85 -8.11
N PRO A 87 -4.79 11.33 -6.86
CA PRO A 87 -5.76 12.35 -6.48
C PRO A 87 -5.28 13.79 -6.74
N VAL A 88 -6.21 14.70 -7.06
CA VAL A 88 -6.04 16.17 -6.97
C VAL A 88 -7.02 16.74 -5.92
N GLY A 89 -6.62 17.84 -5.29
CA GLY A 89 -7.34 18.56 -4.24
C GLY A 89 -8.66 19.24 -4.66
N PRO A 90 -9.39 19.86 -3.72
CA PRO A 90 -10.79 20.23 -3.87
C PRO A 90 -11.04 21.43 -4.79
N SER A 91 -12.18 21.39 -5.49
CA SER A 91 -12.80 22.52 -6.19
C SER A 91 -13.59 23.43 -5.24
N SER A 92 -13.90 24.63 -5.74
CA SER A 92 -13.91 25.91 -5.02
C SER A 92 -15.27 26.44 -4.54
N GLU A 93 -16.15 25.62 -3.94
CA GLU A 93 -17.47 26.12 -3.47
C GLU A 93 -17.70 26.15 -1.95
N ASP A 94 -16.73 25.79 -1.10
CA ASP A 94 -16.94 25.77 0.37
C ASP A 94 -16.02 26.70 1.21
N LEU A 95 -15.35 27.69 0.62
CA LEU A 95 -14.43 28.58 1.34
C LEU A 95 -14.90 30.05 1.38
N GLN A 96 -16.01 30.31 2.08
CA GLN A 96 -16.20 31.60 2.75
C GLN A 96 -15.66 31.49 4.18
N GLY A 97 -14.34 31.56 4.30
CA GLY A 97 -13.65 31.68 5.58
C GLY A 97 -12.28 32.28 5.32
N GLU A 98 -12.04 33.49 5.83
CA GLU A 98 -10.73 34.12 5.76
C GLU A 98 -9.67 33.22 6.42
N GLY A 99 -8.80 32.63 5.60
CA GLY A 99 -7.70 31.78 6.02
C GLY A 99 -6.57 31.86 5.00
N ASP A 100 -5.34 32.04 5.50
CA ASP A 100 -4.12 32.17 4.71
C ASP A 100 -3.99 31.08 3.62
N PRO A 101 -3.44 31.41 2.44
CA PRO A 101 -3.31 30.45 1.33
C PRO A 101 -2.45 29.26 1.74
N TRP A 102 -2.98 28.07 1.51
CA TRP A 102 -2.37 26.78 1.80
C TRP A 102 -0.93 26.69 1.23
N PRO A 103 0.03 26.09 1.97
CA PRO A 103 1.37 25.89 1.45
C PRO A 103 1.38 24.68 0.51
N VAL A 104 1.65 24.93 -0.76
CA VAL A 104 1.95 23.92 -1.78
C VAL A 104 3.12 23.06 -1.29
N GLY A 105 2.84 21.83 -0.87
CA GLY A 105 3.83 20.78 -0.81
C GLY A 105 3.82 20.10 -2.17
N LEU A 106 4.91 20.19 -2.93
CA LEU A 106 5.11 19.36 -4.11
C LEU A 106 5.64 18.01 -3.61
N PRO A 107 4.88 16.90 -3.66
CA PRO A 107 5.50 15.59 -3.67
C PRO A 107 6.28 15.50 -4.98
N VAL A 108 7.59 15.63 -4.91
CA VAL A 108 8.44 15.42 -6.09
C VAL A 108 8.65 13.92 -6.19
N GLU A 109 7.80 13.25 -6.97
CA GLU A 109 8.17 11.98 -7.58
C GLU A 109 9.21 12.24 -8.67
N SER A 110 10.20 11.37 -8.78
CA SER A 110 11.06 11.30 -9.96
C SER A 110 10.22 10.79 -11.13
N SER A 111 9.49 11.68 -11.79
CA SER A 111 8.67 11.38 -12.97
C SER A 111 9.55 11.06 -14.18
N SER A 112 9.38 9.88 -14.75
CA SER A 112 10.02 9.42 -15.99
C SER A 112 9.57 10.23 -17.22
N GLU A 113 10.53 10.70 -18.03
CA GLU A 113 10.29 11.13 -19.42
C GLU A 113 10.26 9.88 -20.33
N ASP A 114 9.19 9.71 -21.09
CA ASP A 114 9.00 8.63 -22.07
C ASP A 114 9.45 9.11 -23.46
N LEU A 115 10.63 8.68 -23.90
CA LEU A 115 11.06 8.85 -25.29
C LEU A 115 10.28 7.85 -26.18
N GLN A 116 9.34 8.37 -26.98
CA GLN A 116 8.54 7.56 -27.91
C GLN A 116 9.40 6.94 -29.03
N GLY A 117 9.25 5.62 -29.20
CA GLY A 117 9.62 4.90 -30.41
C GLY A 117 8.50 3.90 -30.72
N GLU A 118 7.88 4.04 -31.90
CA GLU A 118 6.70 3.25 -32.29
C GLU A 118 6.97 1.73 -32.29
N GLY A 119 6.02 0.96 -31.74
CA GLY A 119 5.92 -0.49 -31.99
C GLY A 119 6.01 -1.44 -30.79
N ASP A 120 6.21 -0.95 -29.55
CA ASP A 120 6.29 -1.80 -28.35
C ASP A 120 4.99 -1.68 -27.50
N PRO A 121 4.35 -2.79 -27.06
CA PRO A 121 3.13 -2.75 -26.24
C PRO A 121 3.38 -2.32 -24.77
N TRP A 122 4.64 -2.06 -24.41
CA TRP A 122 5.05 -1.49 -23.14
C TRP A 122 5.68 -0.12 -23.40
N PRO A 123 5.23 0.98 -22.76
CA PRO A 123 5.99 2.22 -22.81
C PRO A 123 7.42 1.90 -22.34
N ARG A 124 8.42 2.36 -23.10
CA ARG A 124 9.82 2.24 -22.72
C ARG A 124 10.03 3.08 -21.46
N MET A 125 9.75 2.46 -20.32
CA MET A 125 9.82 3.03 -18.97
C MET A 125 11.08 3.90 -18.88
N GLY A 126 10.85 5.21 -18.79
CA GLY A 126 11.87 6.23 -18.88
C GLY A 126 13.10 5.97 -18.03
N LEU A 127 14.24 6.47 -18.54
CA LEU A 127 15.51 6.46 -17.82
C LEU A 127 15.32 7.08 -16.41
N PRO A 128 16.03 6.57 -15.38
CA PRO A 128 15.93 7.10 -14.03
C PRO A 128 16.21 8.60 -14.01
N VAL A 129 15.25 9.38 -13.50
CA VAL A 129 15.48 10.80 -13.26
C VAL A 129 16.45 10.95 -12.08
N PRO A 130 17.62 11.59 -12.28
CA PRO A 130 18.59 11.76 -11.21
C PRO A 130 17.95 12.53 -10.04
N THR A 131 18.29 12.17 -8.81
CA THR A 131 17.82 12.84 -7.58
C THR A 131 18.05 14.35 -7.54
N ARG A 132 18.85 14.88 -8.47
CA ARG A 132 19.24 16.28 -8.60
C ARG A 132 18.56 17.07 -9.74
N ILE A 133 17.49 16.55 -10.34
CA ILE A 133 16.85 17.26 -11.45
C ILE A 133 16.26 18.60 -10.99
N MET A 134 15.71 18.64 -9.78
CA MET A 134 15.11 19.86 -9.20
C MET A 134 16.15 20.97 -9.02
N GLU A 135 17.36 20.60 -8.58
CA GLU A 135 18.50 21.50 -8.48
C GLU A 135 18.94 22.01 -9.86
N LYS A 136 18.94 21.15 -10.91
CA LYS A 136 19.22 21.59 -12.28
C LYS A 136 18.19 22.59 -12.80
N LEU A 137 16.93 22.40 -12.42
CA LEU A 137 15.81 23.29 -12.75
C LEU A 137 15.73 24.53 -11.84
N LYS A 138 16.66 24.70 -10.89
CA LYS A 138 16.69 25.81 -9.91
C LYS A 138 15.44 25.91 -9.02
N ILE A 139 14.76 24.79 -8.83
CA ILE A 139 13.59 24.64 -7.95
C ILE A 139 13.89 23.61 -6.85
N GLY A 140 15.15 23.51 -6.46
CA GLY A 140 15.59 22.69 -5.35
C GLY A 140 15.20 23.29 -4.00
N PRO A 141 15.41 22.53 -2.91
CA PRO A 141 15.02 22.96 -1.58
C PRO A 141 15.74 24.25 -1.16
N ASN A 142 17.02 24.42 -1.49
CA ASN A 142 17.78 25.61 -1.10
C ASN A 142 17.15 26.90 -1.68
N GLU A 143 16.79 26.86 -2.96
CA GLU A 143 16.19 27.99 -3.68
C GLU A 143 14.78 28.30 -3.17
N LEU A 144 13.94 27.27 -3.01
CA LEU A 144 12.54 27.45 -2.62
C LEU A 144 12.36 27.80 -1.14
N LEU A 145 13.15 27.22 -0.23
CA LEU A 145 13.09 27.56 1.20
C LEU A 145 13.66 28.96 1.50
N ALA A 146 14.61 29.45 0.68
CA ALA A 146 15.06 30.84 0.76
C ALA A 146 13.93 31.82 0.42
N THR A 147 13.05 31.44 -0.51
CA THR A 147 11.89 32.23 -0.92
C THR A 147 10.73 32.12 0.08
N ASN A 148 10.45 30.90 0.56
CA ASN A 148 9.38 30.63 1.51
C ASN A 148 9.86 29.75 2.66
N LYS A 149 10.20 30.38 3.79
CA LYS A 149 10.66 29.67 5.00
C LYS A 149 9.62 28.74 5.63
N LYS A 150 8.33 28.86 5.27
CA LYS A 150 7.25 27.98 5.75
C LYS A 150 7.08 26.72 4.88
N LEU A 151 7.77 26.63 3.74
CA LEU A 151 7.62 25.55 2.78
C LEU A 151 8.06 24.20 3.37
N ILE A 152 7.22 23.18 3.22
CA ILE A 152 7.61 21.80 3.46
C ILE A 152 7.93 21.19 2.10
N TYR A 153 9.17 20.74 1.93
CA TYR A 153 9.67 20.20 0.67
C TYR A 153 9.88 18.69 0.81
N ALA A 154 9.00 17.88 0.22
CA ALA A 154 9.06 16.43 0.33
C ALA A 154 9.80 15.80 -0.86
N ARG A 155 10.81 14.99 -0.56
CA ARG A 155 11.58 14.21 -1.52
C ARG A 155 11.26 12.75 -1.30
N LEU A 156 10.46 12.16 -2.20
CA LEU A 156 10.20 10.74 -2.20
C LEU A 156 11.17 10.07 -3.18
N THR A 157 12.03 9.19 -2.69
CA THR A 157 13.02 8.51 -3.53
C THR A 157 13.12 7.02 -3.21
N GLY A 158 13.76 6.27 -4.09
CA GLY A 158 14.08 4.88 -3.85
C GLY A 158 15.08 4.68 -2.69
N TYR A 159 16.28 5.24 -2.86
CA TYR A 159 17.45 4.96 -2.02
C TYR A 159 17.86 6.11 -1.07
N GLY A 160 17.15 7.25 -1.09
CA GLY A 160 17.48 8.45 -0.31
C GLY A 160 18.32 9.47 -1.10
N GLN A 161 18.47 10.68 -0.56
CA GLN A 161 19.26 11.74 -1.23
C GLN A 161 20.78 11.54 -1.17
N ASN A 162 21.24 10.71 -0.24
CA ASN A 162 22.65 10.51 0.07
C ASN A 162 23.04 9.02 -0.03
N GLY A 163 24.34 8.76 -0.11
CA GLY A 163 24.87 7.39 -0.19
C GLY A 163 25.21 6.95 -1.61
N SER A 164 25.82 5.76 -1.73
CA SER A 164 26.32 5.24 -3.01
C SER A 164 25.22 4.96 -4.04
N PHE A 165 23.99 4.73 -3.57
CA PHE A 165 22.85 4.37 -4.42
C PHE A 165 21.92 5.57 -4.72
N ALA A 166 22.25 6.78 -4.24
CA ALA A 166 21.40 7.96 -4.37
C ALA A 166 21.09 8.39 -5.81
N ASN A 167 21.89 7.96 -6.80
CA ASN A 167 21.65 8.25 -8.22
C ASN A 167 21.22 7.01 -9.02
N MET A 168 20.96 5.88 -8.36
CA MET A 168 20.59 4.64 -9.04
C MET A 168 19.08 4.53 -9.25
N ALA A 169 18.70 3.93 -10.38
CA ALA A 169 17.33 3.49 -10.63
C ALA A 169 16.96 2.32 -9.70
N GLY A 170 15.66 2.20 -9.45
CA GLY A 170 15.09 0.99 -8.88
C GLY A 170 13.58 1.02 -9.02
N HIS A 171 12.96 -0.09 -8.64
CA HIS A 171 11.53 -0.20 -8.42
C HIS A 171 11.27 -0.80 -7.05
N ASP A 172 10.01 -0.87 -6.63
CA ASP A 172 9.56 -1.45 -5.35
C ASP A 172 10.40 -2.65 -4.90
N ILE A 173 10.54 -3.67 -5.75
CA ILE A 173 11.24 -4.92 -5.43
C ILE A 173 12.71 -4.69 -5.06
N ASN A 174 13.39 -3.74 -5.70
CA ASN A 174 14.79 -3.41 -5.41
C ASN A 174 14.90 -2.72 -4.05
N TYR A 175 13.98 -1.80 -3.76
CA TYR A 175 13.94 -1.07 -2.50
C TYR A 175 13.59 -2.00 -1.34
N LEU A 176 12.57 -2.85 -1.52
CA LEU A 176 12.19 -3.88 -0.56
C LEU A 176 13.31 -4.91 -0.36
N GLY A 177 14.01 -5.26 -1.44
CA GLY A 177 15.20 -6.09 -1.42
C GLY A 177 16.31 -5.51 -0.54
N LEU A 178 16.68 -4.25 -0.78
CA LEU A 178 17.74 -3.57 -0.04
C LEU A 178 17.34 -3.26 1.41
N SER A 179 16.04 -3.08 1.68
CA SER A 179 15.53 -2.94 3.06
C SER A 179 15.73 -4.21 3.89
N GLY A 180 15.96 -5.37 3.25
CA GLY A 180 16.07 -6.67 3.88
C GLY A 180 14.73 -7.40 4.06
N LEU A 181 13.60 -6.70 4.00
CA LEU A 181 12.29 -7.32 4.24
C LEU A 181 11.86 -8.31 3.16
N LEU A 182 12.31 -8.15 1.91
CA LEU A 182 12.01 -9.12 0.84
C LEU A 182 12.46 -10.53 1.24
N SER A 183 13.53 -10.67 2.02
CA SER A 183 14.06 -11.96 2.47
C SER A 183 13.08 -12.77 3.33
N LEU A 184 12.04 -12.14 3.89
CA LEU A 184 11.05 -12.75 4.77
C LEU A 184 9.80 -13.25 4.02
N PHE A 185 9.56 -12.78 2.79
CA PHE A 185 8.36 -13.13 2.04
C PHE A 185 8.59 -14.32 1.11
N GLY A 186 7.69 -15.30 1.15
CA GLY A 186 7.72 -16.50 0.31
C GLY A 186 7.62 -17.81 1.10
N ARG A 187 7.41 -18.92 0.40
CA ARG A 187 7.31 -20.26 1.00
C ARG A 187 8.68 -20.86 1.31
N TYR A 188 8.67 -21.92 2.10
CA TYR A 188 9.87 -22.68 2.42
C TYR A 188 10.48 -23.28 1.15
N ASN A 189 11.80 -23.15 1.01
CA ASN A 189 12.58 -23.65 -0.13
C ASN A 189 12.17 -23.07 -1.51
N GLU A 190 11.44 -21.94 -1.53
CA GLU A 190 11.16 -21.16 -2.73
C GLU A 190 11.98 -19.87 -2.72
N LYS A 191 12.11 -19.21 -3.88
CA LYS A 191 12.71 -17.87 -3.96
C LYS A 191 11.87 -16.84 -3.18
N PRO A 192 12.47 -15.73 -2.69
CA PRO A 192 11.68 -14.63 -2.15
C PRO A 192 10.58 -14.15 -3.11
N ILE A 193 9.40 -13.85 -2.58
CA ILE A 193 8.22 -13.43 -3.36
C ILE A 193 7.85 -12.00 -2.95
N PRO A 194 7.89 -11.01 -3.86
CA PRO A 194 7.47 -9.65 -3.54
C PRO A 194 5.95 -9.61 -3.28
N PRO A 195 5.48 -8.94 -2.22
CA PRO A 195 4.06 -8.87 -1.85
C PRO A 195 3.29 -7.83 -2.69
N ILE A 196 3.46 -7.86 -4.03
CA ILE A 196 3.12 -6.76 -4.93
C ILE A 196 3.85 -5.47 -4.47
N ASN A 197 3.71 -4.35 -5.17
CA ASN A 197 4.36 -3.09 -4.78
C ASN A 197 3.74 -2.40 -3.53
N LEU A 198 3.06 -3.17 -2.69
CA LEU A 198 2.39 -2.68 -1.49
C LEU A 198 3.38 -2.28 -0.40
N ALA A 199 4.50 -2.98 -0.28
CA ALA A 199 5.40 -2.85 0.85
C ALA A 199 6.34 -1.66 0.72
N ALA A 200 7.02 -1.46 -0.42
CA ALA A 200 7.97 -0.37 -0.57
C ALA A 200 7.36 0.87 -1.20
N ASP A 201 6.68 0.79 -2.35
CA ASP A 201 6.12 1.99 -3.00
C ASP A 201 5.06 2.65 -2.10
N PHE A 202 4.01 1.90 -1.75
CA PHE A 202 2.90 2.45 -0.97
C PHE A 202 3.21 2.52 0.53
N GLY A 203 3.68 1.42 1.11
CA GLY A 203 3.97 1.31 2.55
C GLY A 203 5.17 2.14 2.98
N GLY A 204 6.35 1.78 2.48
CA GLY A 204 7.62 2.41 2.85
C GLY A 204 7.84 3.79 2.24
N GLY A 205 7.27 4.08 1.08
CA GLY A 205 7.41 5.35 0.37
C GLY A 205 6.26 6.30 0.68
N GLY A 206 5.11 6.08 0.03
CA GLY A 206 3.97 6.99 0.05
C GLY A 206 3.44 7.28 1.46
N LEU A 207 3.14 6.24 2.25
CA LEU A 207 2.60 6.42 3.61
C LEU A 207 3.61 7.04 4.58
N ILE A 208 4.89 6.67 4.50
CA ILE A 208 5.94 7.27 5.33
C ILE A 208 6.19 8.73 4.95
N CYS A 209 6.17 9.06 3.65
CA CYS A 209 6.29 10.44 3.17
C CYS A 209 5.11 11.30 3.64
N ALA A 210 3.87 10.81 3.49
CA ALA A 210 2.67 11.48 3.97
C ALA A 210 2.68 11.68 5.51
N LEU A 211 3.16 10.69 6.25
CA LEU A 211 3.39 10.82 7.70
C LEU A 211 4.42 11.91 7.97
N GLY A 212 5.55 11.93 7.24
CA GLY A 212 6.57 12.98 7.34
C GLY A 212 6.01 14.38 7.09
N ILE A 213 5.16 14.54 6.08
CA ILE A 213 4.48 15.80 5.77
C ILE A 213 3.58 16.21 6.93
N THR A 214 2.80 15.27 7.48
CA THR A 214 1.93 15.53 8.64
C THR A 214 2.73 15.95 9.87
N LEU A 215 3.87 15.29 10.14
CA LEU A 215 4.77 15.63 11.23
C LEU A 215 5.37 17.04 11.05
N ALA A 216 5.82 17.37 9.84
CA ALA A 216 6.37 18.69 9.52
C ALA A 216 5.29 19.79 9.59
N LEU A 217 4.06 19.50 9.14
CA LEU A 217 2.92 20.43 9.27
C LEU A 217 2.61 20.70 10.74
N TYR A 218 2.60 19.67 11.58
CA TYR A 218 2.38 19.80 13.01
C TYR A 218 3.52 20.57 13.70
N GLU A 219 4.78 20.26 13.39
CA GLU A 219 5.95 20.98 13.90
C GLU A 219 5.87 22.47 13.56
N ARG A 220 5.53 22.78 12.31
CA ARG A 220 5.39 24.16 11.80
C ARG A 220 4.36 24.98 12.54
N THR A 221 3.36 24.38 13.20
CA THR A 221 2.41 25.12 14.05
C THR A 221 3.09 25.81 15.24
N LYS A 222 4.27 25.34 15.63
CA LYS A 222 5.07 25.90 16.74
C LYS A 222 6.24 26.74 16.22
N SER A 223 7.01 26.20 15.29
CA SER A 223 8.21 26.86 14.78
C SER A 223 7.90 27.96 13.77
N ASN A 224 6.76 27.86 13.09
CA ASN A 224 6.40 28.67 11.92
C ASN A 224 7.44 28.57 10.78
N VAL A 225 8.20 27.47 10.74
CA VAL A 225 9.24 27.19 9.74
C VAL A 225 8.95 25.80 9.14
N GLY A 226 9.11 25.67 7.83
CA GLY A 226 9.01 24.40 7.14
C GLY A 226 10.36 23.69 7.06
N GLN A 227 10.41 22.52 6.44
CA GLN A 227 11.62 21.71 6.37
C GLN A 227 11.61 20.78 5.16
N VAL A 228 12.79 20.23 4.85
CA VAL A 228 12.92 19.17 3.85
C VAL A 228 12.60 17.82 4.50
N ILE A 229 11.81 17.01 3.81
CA ILE A 229 11.55 15.61 4.18
C ILE A 229 12.28 14.76 3.16
N ASP A 230 13.25 13.96 3.61
CA ASP A 230 13.87 12.91 2.81
C ASP A 230 13.20 11.59 3.15
N ALA A 231 12.33 11.10 2.26
CA ALA A 231 11.62 9.85 2.42
C ALA A 231 12.17 8.84 1.39
N SER A 232 13.02 7.92 1.85
CA SER A 232 13.48 6.82 1.01
C SER A 232 12.61 5.58 1.20
N MET A 233 12.27 4.90 0.09
CA MET A 233 11.49 3.66 0.13
C MET A 233 12.25 2.53 0.82
N VAL A 234 13.59 2.50 0.73
CA VAL A 234 14.43 1.54 1.45
C VAL A 234 14.34 1.73 2.96
N GLU A 235 14.60 2.94 3.47
CA GLU A 235 14.57 3.20 4.91
C GLU A 235 13.14 3.15 5.45
N GLY A 236 12.17 3.65 4.70
CA GLY A 236 10.76 3.59 5.07
C GLY A 236 10.24 2.16 5.15
N SER A 237 10.63 1.27 4.23
CA SER A 237 10.32 -0.16 4.33
C SER A 237 10.97 -0.79 5.56
N ALA A 238 12.27 -0.52 5.79
CA ALA A 238 12.97 -1.04 6.96
C ALA A 238 12.33 -0.54 8.28
N TYR A 239 11.91 0.73 8.32
CA TYR A 239 11.23 1.33 9.45
C TYR A 239 9.85 0.71 9.70
N LEU A 240 9.05 0.49 8.65
CA LEU A 240 7.78 -0.25 8.73
C LEU A 240 8.00 -1.67 9.31
N GLY A 241 9.12 -2.30 8.93
CA GLY A 241 9.57 -3.59 9.44
C GLY A 241 10.23 -3.58 10.82
N SER A 242 10.24 -2.47 11.57
CA SER A 242 10.97 -2.34 12.84
C SER A 242 10.73 -3.48 13.82
N TRP A 243 9.48 -3.96 13.92
CA TRP A 243 9.16 -5.10 14.79
C TRP A 243 9.83 -6.39 14.31
N LEU A 244 9.88 -6.65 13.00
CA LEU A 244 10.53 -7.84 12.42
C LEU A 244 12.03 -7.84 12.74
N PHE A 245 12.71 -6.71 12.61
CA PHE A 245 14.13 -6.57 12.99
C PHE A 245 14.35 -6.80 14.49
N ARG A 246 13.51 -6.20 15.34
CA ARG A 246 13.67 -6.29 16.79
C ARG A 246 13.29 -7.66 17.36
N SER A 247 12.39 -8.37 16.70
CA SER A 247 11.89 -9.66 17.16
C SER A 247 12.75 -10.85 16.75
N GLN A 248 13.82 -10.66 15.95
CA GLN A 248 14.74 -11.73 15.53
C GLN A 248 15.31 -12.57 16.69
N LYS A 249 15.37 -12.02 17.91
CA LYS A 249 15.87 -12.70 19.11
C LYS A 249 14.78 -13.30 20.01
N MET A 250 13.50 -13.23 19.61
CA MET A 250 12.36 -13.68 20.43
C MET A 250 12.03 -15.18 20.27
N GLY A 251 12.86 -15.96 19.57
CA GLY A 251 12.62 -17.39 19.30
C GLY A 251 11.57 -17.68 18.23
N ILE A 252 10.83 -16.67 17.78
CA ILE A 252 9.74 -16.82 16.78
C ILE A 252 10.26 -16.93 15.33
N TRP A 253 11.54 -16.63 15.09
CA TRP A 253 12.19 -16.61 13.75
C TRP A 253 13.39 -17.56 13.63
N GLU A 254 13.47 -18.58 14.48
CA GLU A 254 14.64 -19.48 14.53
C GLU A 254 14.74 -20.46 13.35
N ASN A 255 13.72 -20.53 12.50
CA ASN A 255 13.68 -21.44 11.36
C ASN A 255 13.87 -20.66 10.04
N PRO A 256 14.25 -21.35 8.94
CA PRO A 256 14.25 -20.75 7.61
C PRO A 256 12.89 -20.16 7.24
N ARG A 257 12.88 -19.18 6.33
CA ARG A 257 11.65 -18.58 5.76
C ARG A 257 10.64 -19.67 5.39
N GLY A 258 9.37 -19.45 5.74
CA GLY A 258 8.27 -20.38 5.47
C GLY A 258 8.14 -21.50 6.50
N ARG A 259 8.93 -21.49 7.58
CA ARG A 259 8.93 -22.51 8.65
C ARG A 259 8.79 -21.88 10.05
N ASN A 260 8.53 -20.58 10.13
CA ASN A 260 8.29 -19.86 11.37
C ASN A 260 6.79 -19.74 11.66
N LEU A 261 6.46 -19.24 12.86
CA LEU A 261 5.09 -19.20 13.34
C LEU A 261 4.17 -18.35 12.45
N LEU A 262 4.67 -17.21 11.96
CA LEU A 262 3.92 -16.15 11.28
C LEU A 262 4.30 -15.94 9.80
N ASP A 263 5.07 -16.86 9.21
CA ASP A 263 5.48 -16.81 7.80
C ASP A 263 4.98 -18.02 7.01
N THR A 264 3.86 -18.62 7.46
CA THR A 264 3.24 -19.84 6.94
C THR A 264 3.91 -21.16 7.33
N GLY A 265 4.79 -21.17 8.33
CA GLY A 265 5.39 -22.41 8.86
C GLY A 265 4.47 -23.26 9.76
N SER A 266 3.42 -22.67 10.33
CA SER A 266 2.47 -23.37 11.21
C SER A 266 1.15 -23.72 10.48
N HIS A 267 0.51 -24.82 10.86
CA HIS A 267 -0.79 -25.25 10.28
C HIS A 267 -2.00 -24.47 10.80
N PHE A 268 -1.78 -23.52 11.70
CA PHE A 268 -2.82 -22.62 12.22
C PHE A 268 -2.54 -21.16 11.83
N TYR A 269 -1.58 -20.93 10.94
CA TYR A 269 -1.32 -19.64 10.30
C TYR A 269 -0.97 -19.86 8.82
N ASP A 270 -1.98 -20.16 8.00
CA ASP A 270 -1.81 -20.50 6.58
C ASP A 270 -3.12 -20.29 5.78
N THR A 271 -3.04 -20.50 4.46
CA THR A 271 -4.18 -20.54 3.55
C THR A 271 -4.45 -21.97 3.07
N TYR A 272 -5.73 -22.35 3.01
CA TYR A 272 -6.18 -23.69 2.62
C TYR A 272 -7.12 -23.65 1.43
N GLU A 273 -6.83 -24.46 0.41
CA GLU A 273 -7.70 -24.65 -0.75
C GLU A 273 -8.95 -25.44 -0.37
N THR A 274 -10.10 -24.98 -0.85
CA THR A 274 -11.42 -25.55 -0.61
C THR A 274 -11.90 -26.37 -1.81
N LYS A 275 -13.03 -27.08 -1.67
CA LYS A 275 -13.59 -27.97 -2.69
C LYS A 275 -13.77 -27.31 -4.06
N ASP A 276 -14.15 -26.03 -4.05
CA ASP A 276 -14.42 -25.19 -5.22
C ASP A 276 -13.20 -24.39 -5.69
N LYS A 277 -11.98 -24.77 -5.28
CA LYS A 277 -10.70 -24.17 -5.71
C LYS A 277 -10.49 -22.72 -5.26
N LEU A 278 -11.31 -22.26 -4.31
CA LEU A 278 -11.11 -21.02 -3.58
C LEU A 278 -10.33 -21.28 -2.28
N PHE A 279 -9.98 -20.23 -1.52
CA PHE A 279 -9.13 -20.38 -0.33
C PHE A 279 -9.79 -19.82 0.93
N MET A 280 -9.55 -20.47 2.07
CA MET A 280 -9.75 -19.91 3.41
C MET A 280 -8.39 -19.52 3.99
N CYS A 281 -8.29 -18.42 4.73
CA CYS A 281 -7.12 -18.09 5.54
C CYS A 281 -7.40 -18.38 7.02
N VAL A 282 -6.42 -18.95 7.70
CA VAL A 282 -6.46 -19.34 9.12
C VAL A 282 -5.37 -18.58 9.85
N GLY A 283 -5.72 -17.99 11.00
CA GLY A 283 -4.80 -17.28 11.90
C GLY A 283 -5.08 -17.60 13.37
N ALA A 284 -5.32 -18.86 13.70
CA ALA A 284 -5.67 -19.34 15.04
C ALA A 284 -4.42 -19.55 15.92
N ILE A 285 -3.72 -18.45 16.24
CA ILE A 285 -2.42 -18.49 16.95
C ILE A 285 -2.61 -18.79 18.44
N GLU A 286 -3.62 -18.21 19.07
CA GLU A 286 -3.89 -18.37 20.49
C GLU A 286 -4.62 -19.68 20.78
N PRO A 287 -4.24 -20.43 21.85
CA PRO A 287 -4.78 -21.76 22.13
C PRO A 287 -6.31 -21.82 22.18
N GLN A 288 -6.98 -20.83 22.78
CA GLN A 288 -8.44 -20.82 22.88
C GLN A 288 -9.13 -20.67 21.51
N PHE A 289 -8.52 -19.96 20.55
CA PHE A 289 -9.05 -19.82 19.20
C PHE A 289 -8.76 -21.07 18.38
N TYR A 290 -7.61 -21.70 18.63
CA TYR A 290 -7.23 -22.97 18.03
C TYR A 290 -8.16 -24.13 18.44
N GLU A 291 -8.58 -24.19 19.70
CA GLU A 291 -9.58 -25.17 20.15
C GLU A 291 -10.91 -25.01 19.42
N ILE A 292 -11.41 -23.77 19.26
CA ILE A 292 -12.64 -23.50 18.49
C ILE A 292 -12.43 -23.88 17.02
N PHE A 293 -11.27 -23.58 16.46
CA PHE A 293 -10.93 -23.97 15.08
C PHE A 293 -11.00 -25.50 14.90
N LEU A 294 -10.40 -26.28 15.80
CA LEU A 294 -10.47 -27.74 15.76
C LEU A 294 -11.90 -28.26 15.97
N GLU A 295 -12.64 -27.73 16.95
CA GLU A 295 -14.05 -28.08 17.19
C GLU A 295 -14.89 -27.95 15.90
N LYS A 296 -14.69 -26.84 15.17
CA LYS A 296 -15.40 -26.56 13.92
C LYS A 296 -14.97 -27.44 12.75
N LEU A 297 -13.76 -27.98 12.79
CA LEU A 297 -13.29 -29.02 11.86
C LEU A 297 -13.75 -30.43 12.29
N GLY A 298 -14.33 -30.60 13.48
CA GLY A 298 -14.68 -31.90 14.04
C GLY A 298 -13.48 -32.67 14.58
N LEU A 299 -12.46 -31.95 15.06
CA LEU A 299 -11.20 -32.46 15.59
C LEU A 299 -11.01 -32.04 17.05
N SER A 300 -10.07 -32.69 17.73
CA SER A 300 -9.59 -32.35 19.07
C SER A 300 -8.11 -31.99 19.11
N SER A 301 -7.67 -31.28 20.14
CA SER A 301 -6.26 -30.94 20.33
C SER A 301 -5.36 -32.14 20.65
N ASP A 302 -5.93 -33.26 21.07
CA ASP A 302 -5.22 -34.54 21.18
C ASP A 302 -4.84 -35.09 19.80
N GLU A 303 -5.73 -34.94 18.80
CA GLU A 303 -5.51 -35.40 17.43
C GLU A 303 -4.55 -34.49 16.66
N ILE A 304 -4.71 -33.17 16.83
CA ILE A 304 -3.90 -32.15 16.16
C ILE A 304 -3.30 -31.20 17.21
N PRO A 305 -2.22 -31.59 17.90
CA PRO A 305 -1.58 -30.72 18.88
C PRO A 305 -1.05 -29.44 18.23
N GLN A 306 -1.34 -28.28 18.83
CA GLN A 306 -1.06 -26.99 18.22
C GLN A 306 0.42 -26.79 17.90
N TYR A 307 1.33 -26.92 18.88
CA TYR A 307 2.74 -26.57 18.72
C TYR A 307 3.65 -27.74 18.31
N LYS A 308 3.10 -28.76 17.63
CA LYS A 308 3.85 -29.96 17.21
C LYS A 308 3.42 -30.40 15.80
N ASN A 309 4.25 -31.21 15.17
CA ASN A 309 3.93 -31.96 13.94
C ASN A 309 3.34 -31.09 12.81
N PHE A 310 3.83 -29.85 12.64
CA PHE A 310 3.21 -28.85 11.75
C PHE A 310 2.94 -29.35 10.34
N GLU A 311 3.85 -30.11 9.74
CA GLU A 311 3.69 -30.59 8.37
C GLU A 311 2.61 -31.67 8.24
N GLU A 312 2.59 -32.63 9.18
CA GLU A 312 1.57 -33.69 9.21
C GLU A 312 0.18 -33.09 9.50
N ASN A 313 0.10 -32.21 10.50
CA ASN A 313 -1.13 -31.53 10.88
C ASN A 313 -1.67 -30.66 9.75
N ARG A 314 -0.78 -29.97 9.01
CA ARG A 314 -1.16 -29.22 7.81
C ARG A 314 -1.78 -30.12 6.76
N ARG A 315 -1.20 -31.29 6.46
CA ARG A 315 -1.75 -32.23 5.48
C ARG A 315 -3.17 -32.67 5.87
N LYS A 316 -3.39 -33.01 7.15
CA LYS A 316 -4.72 -33.38 7.68
C LYS A 316 -5.73 -32.25 7.49
N ILE A 317 -5.38 -31.03 7.91
CA ILE A 317 -6.24 -29.85 7.79
C ILE A 317 -6.54 -29.52 6.32
N THR A 318 -5.54 -29.62 5.44
CA THR A 318 -5.72 -29.40 3.99
C THR A 318 -6.77 -30.35 3.41
N GLU A 319 -6.73 -31.63 3.75
CA GLU A 319 -7.71 -32.59 3.25
C GLU A 319 -9.12 -32.30 3.80
N ILE A 320 -9.24 -31.84 5.05
CA ILE A 320 -10.53 -31.41 5.60
C ILE A 320 -11.09 -30.22 4.82
N PHE A 321 -10.30 -29.15 4.60
CA PHE A 321 -10.78 -27.96 3.88
C PHE A 321 -11.27 -28.28 2.45
N LYS A 322 -10.69 -29.29 1.78
CA LYS A 322 -11.15 -29.75 0.45
C LYS A 322 -12.52 -30.44 0.45
N THR A 323 -13.09 -30.77 1.61
CA THR A 323 -14.38 -31.47 1.69
C THR A 323 -15.59 -30.55 1.49
N LYS A 324 -15.43 -29.24 1.70
CA LYS A 324 -16.50 -28.24 1.57
C LYS A 324 -16.06 -27.05 0.73
N THR A 325 -17.02 -26.37 0.15
CA THR A 325 -16.83 -25.11 -0.59
C THR A 325 -16.45 -23.98 0.36
N GLN A 326 -15.86 -22.90 -0.17
CA GLN A 326 -15.56 -21.70 0.62
C GLN A 326 -16.80 -21.16 1.34
N ALA A 327 -17.96 -21.13 0.67
CA ALA A 327 -19.21 -20.64 1.25
C ALA A 327 -19.71 -21.50 2.42
N GLU A 328 -19.61 -22.84 2.31
CA GLU A 328 -19.95 -23.75 3.40
C GLU A 328 -19.01 -23.57 4.60
N TRP A 329 -17.70 -23.34 4.37
CA TRP A 329 -16.77 -23.01 5.44
C TRP A 329 -17.06 -21.66 6.10
N CYS A 330 -17.40 -20.64 5.32
CA CYS A 330 -17.85 -19.36 5.87
C CYS A 330 -19.07 -19.58 6.80
N ALA A 331 -20.07 -20.34 6.37
CA ALA A 331 -21.24 -20.62 7.20
C ALA A 331 -20.90 -21.34 8.53
N ILE A 332 -19.84 -22.13 8.57
CA ILE A 332 -19.37 -22.84 9.77
C ILE A 332 -18.59 -21.91 10.73
N PHE A 333 -17.71 -21.07 10.16
CA PHE A 333 -16.77 -20.25 10.92
C PHE A 333 -17.28 -18.83 11.21
N ASP A 334 -18.24 -18.33 10.47
CA ASP A 334 -18.80 -16.99 10.65
C ASP A 334 -19.35 -16.81 12.07
N SER A 335 -19.09 -15.65 12.66
CA SER A 335 -19.46 -15.31 14.04
C SER A 335 -18.83 -16.21 15.12
N THR A 336 -17.69 -16.85 14.81
CA THR A 336 -16.87 -17.59 15.78
C THR A 336 -15.51 -16.90 15.98
N ASP A 337 -14.85 -17.22 17.09
CA ASP A 337 -13.49 -16.74 17.39
C ASP A 337 -12.41 -17.71 16.84
N ALA A 338 -12.72 -18.51 15.82
CA ALA A 338 -11.78 -19.48 15.24
C ALA A 338 -10.66 -18.84 14.39
N CYS A 339 -10.72 -17.53 14.14
CA CYS A 339 -9.77 -16.81 13.28
C CYS A 339 -9.66 -17.40 11.86
N VAL A 340 -10.80 -17.76 11.26
CA VAL A 340 -10.88 -18.28 9.88
C VAL A 340 -11.79 -17.39 9.04
N THR A 341 -11.29 -16.92 7.89
CA THR A 341 -12.04 -16.07 6.95
C THR A 341 -11.77 -16.47 5.50
N PRO A 342 -12.66 -16.14 4.55
CA PRO A 342 -12.38 -16.40 3.13
C PRO A 342 -11.28 -15.49 2.60
N VAL A 343 -10.47 -16.02 1.67
CA VAL A 343 -9.62 -15.20 0.79
C VAL A 343 -10.49 -14.74 -0.38
N LEU A 344 -10.80 -13.45 -0.42
CA LEU A 344 -11.67 -12.85 -1.45
C LEU A 344 -10.83 -12.29 -2.61
N ASN A 345 -11.33 -12.47 -3.83
CA ASN A 345 -10.78 -11.74 -4.98
C ASN A 345 -11.37 -10.32 -5.06
N LEU A 346 -10.78 -9.46 -5.89
CA LEU A 346 -11.20 -8.04 -6.03
C LEU A 346 -12.63 -7.85 -6.53
N LYS A 347 -13.21 -8.83 -7.23
CA LYS A 347 -14.60 -8.77 -7.75
C LYS A 347 -15.64 -9.19 -6.72
N ASP A 348 -15.24 -10.00 -5.74
CA ASP A 348 -16.14 -10.53 -4.70
C ASP A 348 -16.00 -9.77 -3.38
N VAL A 349 -14.91 -9.02 -3.19
CA VAL A 349 -14.60 -8.33 -1.93
C VAL A 349 -15.72 -7.38 -1.47
N MET A 350 -16.39 -6.71 -2.42
CA MET A 350 -17.53 -5.82 -2.13
C MET A 350 -18.83 -6.57 -1.85
N LEU A 351 -18.94 -7.83 -2.25
CA LEU A 351 -20.15 -8.62 -2.01
C LEU A 351 -20.21 -9.12 -0.56
N HIS A 352 -19.06 -9.25 0.09
CA HIS A 352 -18.94 -9.73 1.45
C HIS A 352 -19.64 -8.82 2.47
N ILE A 353 -20.42 -9.42 3.38
CA ILE A 353 -21.29 -8.70 4.31
C ILE A 353 -20.52 -7.69 5.18
N HIS A 354 -19.33 -8.05 5.64
CA HIS A 354 -18.48 -7.15 6.43
C HIS A 354 -18.14 -5.87 5.65
N ASN A 355 -17.72 -6.00 4.39
CA ASN A 355 -17.30 -4.86 3.58
C ASN A 355 -18.48 -3.98 3.17
N LYS A 356 -19.66 -4.57 2.94
CA LYS A 356 -20.92 -3.83 2.75
C LYS A 356 -21.30 -3.02 3.98
N GLN A 357 -21.38 -3.67 5.14
CA GLN A 357 -21.75 -3.02 6.40
C GLN A 357 -20.77 -1.93 6.79
N ARG A 358 -19.48 -2.17 6.55
CA ARG A 358 -18.45 -1.15 6.78
C ARG A 358 -18.38 -0.14 5.67
N GLN A 359 -19.05 -0.27 4.52
CA GLN A 359 -18.85 0.60 3.36
C GLN A 359 -17.35 0.74 3.03
N THR A 360 -16.62 -0.37 3.04
CA THR A 360 -15.17 -0.38 2.79
C THR A 360 -14.86 0.15 1.39
N PHE A 361 -15.79 -0.02 0.46
CA PHE A 361 -15.64 0.40 -0.93
C PHE A 361 -16.83 1.26 -1.38
N THR A 362 -16.57 2.14 -2.35
CA THR A 362 -17.57 2.86 -3.15
C THR A 362 -17.58 2.29 -4.56
N ILE A 363 -18.76 2.18 -5.16
CA ILE A 363 -18.97 1.59 -6.49
C ILE A 363 -19.56 2.65 -7.42
N VAL A 364 -18.96 2.82 -8.60
CA VAL A 364 -19.47 3.69 -9.66
C VAL A 364 -19.39 2.97 -10.98
N GLY A 365 -20.55 2.62 -11.54
CA GLY A 365 -20.62 1.68 -12.67
C GLY A 365 -19.99 0.34 -12.30
N ASP A 366 -19.07 -0.13 -13.13
CA ASP A 366 -18.32 -1.38 -12.90
C ASP A 366 -17.03 -1.18 -12.08
N ASN A 367 -16.73 0.05 -11.67
CA ASN A 367 -15.49 0.38 -10.95
C ASN A 367 -15.66 0.32 -9.43
N LEU A 368 -14.65 -0.24 -8.77
CA LEU A 368 -14.58 -0.40 -7.32
C LEU A 368 -13.46 0.46 -6.73
N PHE A 369 -13.79 1.31 -5.76
CA PHE A 369 -12.85 2.22 -5.11
C PHE A 369 -12.78 1.96 -3.60
N PRO A 370 -11.61 1.67 -3.01
CA PRO A 370 -11.48 1.62 -1.55
C PRO A 370 -11.74 3.02 -0.96
N ASN A 371 -12.56 3.09 0.08
CA ASN A 371 -12.83 4.35 0.78
C ASN A 371 -11.65 4.73 1.69
N PRO A 372 -11.38 6.03 1.90
CA PRO A 372 -10.28 6.49 2.74
C PRO A 372 -10.27 5.87 4.14
N ALA A 373 -9.07 5.54 4.61
CA ALA A 373 -8.80 5.01 5.94
C ALA A 373 -7.60 5.73 6.58
N PRO A 374 -7.60 5.97 7.91
CA PRO A 374 -8.65 5.61 8.87
C PRO A 374 -9.89 6.51 8.80
N ARG A 375 -11.00 6.06 9.41
CA ARG A 375 -12.21 6.89 9.57
C ARG A 375 -12.09 7.79 10.79
N LEU A 376 -11.95 9.09 10.55
CA LEU A 376 -11.95 10.09 11.60
C LEU A 376 -13.40 10.47 11.93
N SER A 377 -13.73 10.52 13.22
CA SER A 377 -15.11 10.76 13.68
C SER A 377 -15.62 12.18 13.41
N ARG A 378 -14.72 13.17 13.34
CA ARG A 378 -15.06 14.58 13.11
C ARG A 378 -14.80 15.05 11.69
N THR A 379 -13.81 14.47 11.02
CA THR A 379 -13.33 14.88 9.69
C THR A 379 -13.10 13.64 8.83
N PRO A 380 -14.16 12.85 8.56
CA PRO A 380 -14.02 11.63 7.77
C PRO A 380 -13.50 11.96 6.37
N GLY A 381 -12.56 11.16 5.87
CA GLY A 381 -12.09 11.31 4.49
C GLY A 381 -13.20 11.00 3.48
N ILE A 382 -13.28 11.80 2.42
CA ILE A 382 -14.22 11.62 1.32
C ILE A 382 -13.48 10.96 0.16
N SER A 383 -14.06 9.91 -0.41
CA SER A 383 -13.47 9.25 -1.58
C SER A 383 -13.67 10.12 -2.81
N LEU A 384 -12.56 10.58 -3.39
CA LEU A 384 -12.55 11.26 -4.69
C LEU A 384 -12.30 10.30 -5.85
N GLY A 385 -12.08 8.99 -5.59
CA GLY A 385 -11.81 8.00 -6.63
C GLY A 385 -12.96 7.83 -7.65
N VAL A 386 -14.15 8.31 -7.30
CA VAL A 386 -15.32 8.34 -8.18
C VAL A 386 -15.28 9.46 -9.23
N GLN A 387 -14.41 10.46 -9.04
CA GLN A 387 -14.24 11.57 -9.95
C GLN A 387 -13.30 11.16 -11.10
N ARG A 388 -13.47 11.83 -12.25
CA ARG A 388 -12.56 11.65 -13.38
C ARG A 388 -11.19 12.23 -12.99
N ASN A 389 -10.11 11.52 -13.33
CA ASN A 389 -8.78 12.11 -13.26
C ASN A 389 -8.70 13.30 -14.23
N PRO A 390 -8.08 14.43 -13.82
CA PRO A 390 -7.85 15.52 -14.74
C PRO A 390 -6.92 15.06 -15.87
N GLN A 391 -7.13 15.60 -17.07
CA GLN A 391 -6.25 15.42 -18.20
C GLN A 391 -5.11 16.44 -18.15
N ALA A 392 -3.97 16.08 -18.76
CA ALA A 392 -2.88 17.03 -18.92
C ALA A 392 -3.39 18.31 -19.59
N GLY A 393 -3.13 19.45 -18.93
CA GLY A 393 -3.56 20.77 -19.40
C GLY A 393 -5.04 21.10 -19.20
N GLU A 394 -5.84 20.29 -18.49
CA GLU A 394 -7.27 20.58 -18.25
C GLU A 394 -7.46 21.89 -17.46
N ASP A 395 -6.65 22.11 -16.43
CA ASP A 395 -6.82 23.23 -15.49
C ASP A 395 -5.82 24.38 -15.72
N THR A 396 -5.04 24.38 -16.81
CA THR A 396 -3.92 25.33 -17.02
C THR A 396 -4.37 26.78 -16.97
N VAL A 397 -5.40 27.16 -17.72
CA VAL A 397 -5.90 28.55 -17.75
C VAL A 397 -6.49 28.94 -16.41
N GLN A 398 -7.20 28.03 -15.73
CA GLN A 398 -7.76 28.28 -14.41
C GLN A 398 -6.65 28.59 -13.41
N ILE A 399 -5.63 27.73 -13.32
CA ILE A 399 -4.51 27.89 -12.39
C ILE A 399 -3.74 29.19 -12.69
N LEU A 400 -3.45 29.51 -13.96
CA LEU A 400 -2.77 30.76 -14.31
C LEU A 400 -3.59 31.99 -13.92
N THR A 401 -4.92 31.93 -14.04
CA THR A 401 -5.83 32.99 -13.61
C THR A 401 -5.82 33.14 -12.09
N GLU A 402 -5.85 32.04 -11.33
CA GLU A 402 -5.73 32.05 -9.87
C GLU A 402 -4.39 32.64 -9.40
N LEU A 403 -3.32 32.40 -10.17
CA LEU A 403 -2.00 33.00 -9.99
C LEU A 403 -1.91 34.47 -10.46
N LYS A 404 -3.03 35.05 -10.91
CA LYS A 404 -3.20 36.46 -11.31
C LYS A 404 -2.47 36.88 -12.59
N PHE A 405 -2.14 35.93 -13.47
CA PHE A 405 -1.73 36.24 -14.83
C PHE A 405 -2.88 36.93 -15.58
N GLN A 406 -2.56 37.97 -16.34
CA GLN A 406 -3.54 38.68 -17.15
C GLN A 406 -3.91 37.86 -18.40
N PRO A 407 -5.12 38.03 -18.96
CA PRO A 407 -5.58 37.24 -20.11
C PRO A 407 -4.60 37.26 -21.30
N ASN A 408 -4.02 38.42 -21.59
CA ASN A 408 -3.01 38.58 -22.65
C ASN A 408 -1.69 37.85 -22.36
N GLU A 409 -1.30 37.71 -21.09
CA GLU A 409 -0.12 36.93 -20.70
C GLU A 409 -0.39 35.44 -20.84
N ILE A 410 -1.58 34.98 -20.43
CA ILE A 410 -2.02 33.60 -20.59
C ILE A 410 -2.05 33.22 -22.08
N ASP A 411 -2.66 34.06 -22.92
CA ASP A 411 -2.70 33.85 -24.37
C ASP A 411 -1.29 33.74 -24.96
N HIS A 412 -0.37 34.60 -24.51
CA HIS A 412 1.02 34.54 -24.93
C HIS A 412 1.71 33.22 -24.52
N LEU A 413 1.49 32.73 -23.30
CA LEU A 413 2.06 31.46 -22.83
C LEU A 413 1.53 30.27 -23.66
N LEU A 414 0.23 30.28 -23.96
CA LEU A 414 -0.41 29.24 -24.76
C LEU A 414 0.04 29.30 -26.23
N SER A 415 0.05 30.48 -26.85
CA SER A 415 0.38 30.62 -28.28
C SER A 415 1.83 30.28 -28.59
N ASN A 416 2.73 30.43 -27.61
CA ASN A 416 4.16 30.11 -27.75
C ASN A 416 4.50 28.70 -27.25
N GLY A 417 3.52 27.88 -26.87
CA GLY A 417 3.74 26.51 -26.40
C GLY A 417 4.48 26.42 -25.05
N ILE A 418 4.53 27.51 -24.27
CA ILE A 418 5.13 27.52 -22.93
C ILE A 418 4.17 26.86 -21.93
N ALA A 419 2.87 27.04 -22.15
CA ALA A 419 1.81 26.37 -21.42
C ALA A 419 0.87 25.64 -22.39
N TYR A 420 0.23 24.58 -21.92
CA TYR A 420 -0.71 23.79 -22.71
C TYR A 420 -2.07 23.75 -22.04
N GLN A 421 -3.12 24.14 -22.76
CA GLN A 421 -4.51 23.98 -22.35
C GLN A 421 -5.16 22.90 -23.22
N SER A 422 -5.69 21.85 -22.59
CA SER A 422 -6.45 20.83 -23.28
C SER A 422 -7.72 21.45 -23.88
N ARG A 423 -7.97 21.19 -25.16
CA ARG A 423 -9.21 21.60 -25.81
C ARG A 423 -10.32 20.65 -25.35
N HIS A 424 -11.39 21.18 -24.75
CA HIS A 424 -12.61 20.40 -24.56
C HIS A 424 -13.15 20.00 -25.93
N ILE A 425 -12.90 18.76 -26.35
CA ILE A 425 -13.64 18.13 -27.44
C ILE A 425 -15.03 17.85 -26.88
N SER A 426 -15.92 18.83 -26.99
CA SER A 426 -17.35 18.62 -26.73
C SER A 426 -17.83 17.59 -27.76
N LYS A 427 -18.15 16.38 -27.29
CA LYS A 427 -18.84 15.38 -28.11
C LYS A 427 -20.30 15.83 -28.27
N LEU A 428 -20.52 16.73 -29.21
CA LEU A 428 -21.83 16.98 -29.80
C LEU A 428 -22.07 16.02 -30.96
#